data_AF-A0A7Y0A1S2-F1
#
_entry.id   AF-A0A7Y0A1S2-F1
#
_cell.length_a   1.000
_cell.length_b   1.000
_cell.length_c   1.000
_cell.angle_alpha   90.00
_cell.angle_beta   90.00
_cell.angle_gamma   90.00
#
_symmetry.space_group_name_H-M   'P 1'
#
loop_
_entity.id
_entity.type
_entity.pdbx_description
1 polymer ?
#
loop_
_entity_poly.entity_id
_entity_poly.type
_entity_poly.pdbx_seq_one_letter_code
_entity_poly.pdbx_strand_id
1 'polypeptide(L)'
;MKKSILIASLIAASALQGCTDADKAQIGGFGAKFEITLYAANGSVIKQWRSNGKVQTESHSDGWYFMDAATGKLVRVSGTVVVDQLD
;
A
#
# COMPACT_ATOMS: atom_id res chain seq x y z
N MET A 1 8.38 38.69 10.69
CA MET A 1 9.24 37.49 10.79
C MET A 1 8.70 36.47 11.79
N LYS A 2 8.65 36.75 13.11
CA LYS A 2 8.15 35.78 14.13
C LYS A 2 6.69 35.34 13.92
N LYS A 3 5.79 36.28 13.58
CA LYS A 3 4.37 35.98 13.30
C LYS A 3 4.17 35.15 12.03
N SER A 4 4.98 35.39 10.99
CA SER A 4 4.94 34.66 9.73
C SER A 4 5.37 33.20 9.88
N ILE A 5 6.38 32.94 10.73
CA ILE A 5 6.85 31.57 11.06
C ILE A 5 5.79 30.80 11.88
N LEU A 6 5.11 31.49 12.81
CA LEU A 6 4.02 30.89 13.60
C LEU A 6 2.82 30.51 12.73
N ILE A 7 2.42 31.36 11.78
CA ILE A 7 1.31 31.07 10.86
C ILE A 7 1.67 29.89 9.93
N ALA A 8 2.90 29.85 9.41
CA ALA A 8 3.35 28.73 8.57
C ALA A 8 3.37 27.39 9.34
N SER A 9 3.78 27.40 10.61
CA SER A 9 3.76 26.19 11.46
C SER A 9 2.34 25.71 11.73
N LEU A 10 1.38 26.62 11.92
CA LEU A 10 -0.01 26.27 12.20
C LEU A 10 -0.70 25.63 10.98
N ILE A 11 -0.42 26.14 9.77
CA ILE A 11 -0.93 25.59 8.51
C ILE A 11 -0.36 24.19 8.26
N ALA A 12 0.95 24.00 8.49
CA ALA A 12 1.60 22.69 8.36
C ALA A 12 1.03 21.65 9.35
N ALA A 13 0.73 22.06 10.59
CA ALA A 13 0.13 21.18 11.59
C ALA A 13 -1.30 20.74 11.23
N SER A 14 -2.11 21.62 10.61
CA SER A 14 -3.45 21.27 10.15
C SER A 14 -3.47 20.30 8.96
N ALA A 15 -2.42 20.29 8.13
CA ALA A 15 -2.32 19.40 6.98
C ALA A 15 -2.11 17.91 7.35
N LEU A 16 -1.65 17.63 8.57
CA LEU A 16 -1.36 16.26 9.04
C LEU A 16 -2.57 15.56 9.70
N GLN A 17 -3.66 16.29 9.97
CA GLN A 17 -4.85 15.71 10.61
C GLN A 17 -5.75 14.93 9.63
N GLY A 18 -5.46 14.98 8.32
CA GLY A 18 -6.24 14.32 7.28
C GLY A 18 -5.74 12.94 6.84
N CYS A 19 -4.56 12.48 7.29
CA CYS A 19 -4.07 11.15 6.92
C CYS A 19 -4.88 10.07 7.67
N THR A 20 -5.59 9.26 6.91
CA THR A 20 -6.30 8.10 7.43
C THR A 20 -5.32 7.05 7.96
N ASP A 21 -5.80 6.15 8.80
CA ASP A 21 -5.06 4.94 9.20
C ASP A 21 -4.61 4.13 7.97
N ALA A 22 -5.45 4.05 6.93
CA ALA A 22 -5.10 3.44 5.65
C ALA A 22 -3.93 4.16 4.95
N ASP A 23 -3.96 5.50 4.88
CA ASP A 23 -2.84 6.27 4.30
C ASP A 23 -1.54 6.05 5.08
N LYS A 24 -1.63 6.02 6.41
CA LYS A 24 -0.50 5.77 7.29
C LYS A 24 0.06 4.36 7.09
N ALA A 25 -0.79 3.35 6.97
CA ALA A 25 -0.37 1.98 6.68
C ALA A 25 0.31 1.87 5.30
N GLN A 26 -0.25 2.54 4.29
CA GLN A 26 0.30 2.55 2.93
C GLN A 26 1.67 3.28 2.85
N ILE A 27 1.87 4.33 3.64
CA ILE A 27 3.17 5.01 3.78
C ILE A 27 4.15 4.14 4.57
N GLY A 28 3.71 3.55 5.68
CA GLY A 28 4.53 2.78 6.62
C GLY A 28 4.87 1.35 6.19
N GLY A 29 4.22 0.82 5.14
CA GLY A 29 4.38 -0.57 4.70
C GLY A 29 5.75 -0.97 4.12
N PHE A 30 6.77 -0.10 4.19
CA PHE A 30 8.14 -0.48 3.82
C PHE A 30 8.71 -1.48 4.83
N GLY A 31 9.00 -2.70 4.36
CA GLY A 31 9.50 -3.80 5.19
C GLY A 31 8.40 -4.62 5.89
N ALA A 32 7.14 -4.20 5.79
CA ALA A 32 6.01 -5.02 6.22
C ALA A 32 5.83 -6.24 5.29
N LYS A 33 5.21 -7.28 5.83
CA LYS A 33 4.85 -8.47 5.07
C LYS A 33 3.41 -8.36 4.60
N PHE A 34 3.14 -8.87 3.41
CA PHE A 34 1.80 -8.85 2.83
C PHE A 34 1.46 -10.21 2.26
N GLU A 35 0.20 -10.59 2.38
CA GLU A 35 -0.40 -11.66 1.60
C GLU A 35 -1.23 -11.05 0.47
N ILE A 36 -1.03 -11.56 -0.74
CA ILE A 36 -1.74 -11.09 -1.93
C ILE A 36 -2.54 -12.28 -2.45
N THR A 37 -3.86 -12.14 -2.51
CA THR A 37 -4.77 -13.19 -3.00
C THR A 37 -5.49 -12.72 -4.26
N LEU A 38 -5.31 -13.46 -5.36
CA LEU A 38 -6.05 -13.27 -6.60
C LEU A 38 -7.24 -14.24 -6.64
N TYR A 39 -8.42 -13.69 -6.90
CA TYR A 39 -9.68 -14.42 -6.99
C TYR A 39 -10.19 -14.51 -8.42
N ALA A 40 -10.89 -15.60 -8.71
CA ALA A 40 -11.70 -15.75 -9.91
C ALA A 40 -13.05 -15.04 -9.74
N ALA A 41 -13.78 -14.86 -10.83
CA ALA A 41 -15.09 -14.21 -10.83
C ALA A 41 -16.14 -14.92 -9.94
N ASN A 42 -15.97 -16.22 -9.67
CA ASN A 42 -16.82 -17.00 -8.77
C ASN A 42 -16.38 -16.94 -7.29
N GLY A 43 -15.37 -16.13 -6.96
CA GLY A 43 -14.82 -16.00 -5.60
C GLY A 43 -13.83 -17.09 -5.19
N SER A 44 -13.48 -18.04 -6.05
CA SER A 44 -12.43 -19.03 -5.72
C SER A 44 -11.04 -18.42 -5.82
N VAL A 45 -10.13 -18.82 -4.92
CA VAL A 45 -8.72 -18.43 -4.98
C VAL A 45 -8.06 -19.03 -6.22
N ILE A 46 -7.50 -18.17 -7.08
CA ILE A 46 -6.67 -18.58 -8.22
C ILE A 46 -5.23 -18.78 -7.75
N LYS A 47 -4.71 -17.80 -7.00
CA LYS A 47 -3.31 -17.79 -6.56
C LYS A 47 -3.11 -16.90 -5.35
N GLN A 48 -2.14 -17.27 -4.53
CA GLN A 48 -1.65 -16.47 -3.42
C GLN A 48 -0.15 -16.23 -3.55
N TRP A 49 0.28 -15.07 -3.09
CA TRP A 49 1.69 -14.71 -2.95
C TRP A 49 1.95 -14.11 -1.58
N ARG A 50 3.23 -14.11 -1.19
CA ARG A 50 3.70 -13.33 -0.06
C ARG A 50 4.75 -12.34 -0.52
N SER A 51 4.69 -11.12 -0.01
CA SER A 51 5.72 -10.10 -0.19
C SER A 51 6.37 -9.80 1.16
N ASN A 52 7.69 -9.66 1.19
CA ASN A 52 8.45 -9.15 2.35
C ASN A 52 8.75 -7.65 2.23
N GLY A 53 7.96 -6.95 1.43
CA GLY A 53 8.10 -5.53 1.19
C GLY A 53 6.82 -4.94 0.62
N LYS A 54 6.88 -3.64 0.35
CA LYS A 54 5.72 -2.84 -0.06
C LYS A 54 5.05 -3.42 -1.31
N VAL A 55 3.73 -3.54 -1.25
CA VAL A 55 2.86 -3.80 -2.41
C VAL A 55 2.39 -2.45 -2.95
N GLN A 56 2.45 -2.26 -4.27
CA GLN A 56 2.12 -1.00 -4.90
C GLN A 56 1.07 -1.20 -6.00
N THR A 57 0.19 -0.21 -6.16
CA THR A 57 -0.73 -0.14 -7.31
C THR A 57 -0.07 0.62 -8.45
N GLU A 58 -0.40 0.25 -9.68
CA GLU A 58 -0.05 1.04 -10.85
C GLU A 58 -0.87 2.34 -10.91
N SER A 59 -0.28 3.41 -11.43
CA SER A 59 -1.00 4.67 -11.60
C SER A 59 -2.10 4.50 -12.66
N HIS A 60 -3.34 4.82 -12.30
CA HIS A 60 -4.51 4.75 -13.20
C HIS A 60 -4.86 3.34 -13.70
N SER A 61 -4.57 2.31 -12.90
CA SER A 61 -4.92 0.92 -13.22
C SER A 61 -5.26 0.16 -11.94
N ASP A 62 -6.07 -0.90 -12.08
CA ASP A 62 -6.39 -1.84 -11.01
C ASP A 62 -5.29 -2.93 -10.85
N GLY A 63 -4.11 -2.68 -11.43
CA GLY A 63 -2.95 -3.56 -11.38
C GLY A 63 -2.10 -3.34 -10.14
N TRP A 64 -1.56 -4.42 -9.59
CA TRP A 64 -0.67 -4.45 -8.45
C TRP A 64 0.69 -5.03 -8.83
N TYR A 65 1.75 -4.52 -8.20
CA TYR A 65 3.09 -5.07 -8.32
C TYR A 65 3.82 -5.13 -6.99
N PHE A 66 4.62 -6.18 -6.84
CA PHE A 66 5.37 -6.49 -5.63
C PHE A 66 6.46 -7.53 -5.93
N MET A 67 7.38 -7.71 -5.00
CA MET A 67 8.38 -8.79 -5.07
C MET A 67 7.84 -10.02 -4.35
N ASP A 68 7.72 -11.14 -5.07
CA ASP A 68 7.33 -12.40 -4.45
C ASP A 68 8.48 -12.94 -3.59
N ALA A 69 8.20 -13.14 -2.31
CA ALA A 69 9.14 -13.62 -1.31
C ALA A 69 9.65 -15.04 -1.62
N ALA A 70 8.85 -15.88 -2.29
CA ALA A 70 9.24 -17.25 -2.60
C ALA A 70 10.25 -17.32 -3.75
N THR A 71 10.06 -16.47 -4.76
CA THR A 71 10.86 -16.53 -6.00
C THR A 71 11.92 -15.43 -6.11
N GLY A 72 11.81 -14.38 -5.31
CA GLY A 72 12.66 -13.19 -5.43
C GLY A 72 12.44 -12.43 -6.74
N LYS A 73 11.27 -12.59 -7.38
CA LYS A 73 10.95 -11.99 -8.68
C LYS A 73 9.83 -10.96 -8.57
N LEU A 74 9.87 -9.99 -9.46
CA LEU A 74 8.78 -9.03 -9.63
C LEU A 74 7.54 -9.76 -10.17
N VAL A 75 6.42 -9.56 -9.48
CA VAL A 75 5.09 -9.96 -9.93
C VAL A 75 4.31 -8.70 -10.29
N ARG A 76 3.60 -8.75 -11.42
CA ARG A 76 2.59 -7.78 -11.82
C ARG A 76 1.30 -8.56 -12.08
N VAL A 77 0.21 -8.13 -11.46
CA VAL A 77 -1.08 -8.84 -11.51
C VAL A 77 -2.22 -7.85 -11.56
N SER A 78 -3.27 -8.18 -12.31
CA SER A 78 -4.53 -7.43 -12.37
C SER A 78 -5.71 -8.39 -12.20
N GLY A 79 -6.85 -7.86 -11.78
CA GLY A 79 -8.08 -8.62 -11.51
C GLY A 79 -8.60 -8.39 -10.10
N THR A 80 -9.41 -9.32 -9.59
CA THR A 80 -9.96 -9.23 -8.22
C THR A 80 -8.89 -9.66 -7.23
N VAL A 81 -8.16 -8.69 -6.70
CA VAL A 81 -7.02 -8.89 -5.79
C VAL A 81 -7.34 -8.30 -4.43
N VAL A 82 -7.04 -9.05 -3.37
CA VAL A 82 -7.00 -8.56 -1.99
C VAL A 82 -5.55 -8.54 -1.53
N VAL A 83 -5.14 -7.45 -0.89
CA VAL A 83 -3.81 -7.27 -0.31
C VAL A 83 -3.99 -7.04 1.19
N ASP A 84 -3.56 -8.02 1.98
CA ASP A 84 -3.63 -7.97 3.44
C ASP A 84 -2.23 -7.78 4.02
N GLN A 85 -2.08 -6.80 4.93
CA GLN A 85 -0.85 -6.67 5.70
C GLN A 85 -0.82 -7.74 6.79
N LEU A 86 0.32 -8.42 6.93
CA LEU A 86 0.56 -9.42 7.96
C LEU A 86 1.31 -8.78 9.14
N ASP A 87 0.99 -9.26 10.36
CA ASP A 87 1.63 -8.84 11.62
C ASP A 87 3.13 -9.18 11.71
#